data_AF-A0A131YKM8-F1
#
_entry.id   AF-A0A131YKM8-F1
#
_cell.length_a   1.000
_cell.length_b   1.000
_cell.length_c   1.000
_cell.angle_alpha   90.00
_cell.angle_beta   90.00
_cell.angle_gamma   90.00
#
_symmetry.space_group_name_H-M   'P 1'
#
loop_
_entity.id
_entity.type
_entity.pdbx_description
1 polymer ?
#
loop_
_entity_poly.entity_id
_entity_poly.type
_entity_poly.pdbx_seq_one_letter_code
_entity_poly.pdbx_strand_id
1 'polypeptide(L)'
;MPEHESTDVRNTSLFECPSRRAYKTLCHEDLDVDIEKATKANQTAAASDFLYIVRGEDINDVPTSYVVNGIKPHEFPVIGTYVDKRVVPGFRYIVRVNRTSRFLFGGRPLHLESVGRGYGKRITFEAPPGGLNENDNFFYSDTIAQGYGFAPVAVQVGDRFRVQDSEGEECGDLVLDEILGEQTEVSGDVRKEDGAIVKEIAVDFHARFLCVNNRLLDRQLVWNKVRLSATARLVKPRGATRARLEKLLLRDCPLAGYELVPFSGKGQRLVDREE
;
A
#
# COMPACT_ATOMS: atom_id res chain seq x y z
N MET A 1 -38.91 14.60 71.19
CA MET A 1 -38.45 13.44 70.42
C MET A 1 -37.10 13.79 69.82
N PRO A 2 -35.99 13.36 70.44
CA PRO A 2 -34.63 13.49 69.94
C PRO A 2 -34.28 12.23 69.11
N GLU A 3 -33.07 11.85 68.68
CA GLU A 3 -31.66 12.04 69.14
C GLU A 3 -30.70 12.20 67.92
N HIS A 4 -29.47 12.72 68.05
CA HIS A 4 -28.17 11.97 68.10
C HIS A 4 -28.13 10.63 67.33
N GLU A 5 -27.06 10.17 66.67
CA GLU A 5 -25.64 10.61 66.51
C GLU A 5 -25.13 10.08 65.12
N SER A 6 -23.88 10.17 64.63
CA SER A 6 -22.56 10.55 65.18
C SER A 6 -21.57 10.99 64.08
N THR A 7 -20.40 11.49 64.49
CA THR A 7 -19.13 11.47 63.73
C THR A 7 -18.54 10.06 63.62
N ASP A 8 -17.74 9.78 62.57
CA ASP A 8 -16.28 9.52 62.75
C ASP A 8 -15.50 9.54 61.40
N VAL A 9 -14.16 9.51 61.48
CA VAL A 9 -13.21 9.53 60.35
C VAL A 9 -12.22 8.37 60.42
N ARG A 10 -12.20 7.50 59.40
CA ARG A 10 -11.03 6.77 58.83
C ARG A 10 -11.40 6.39 57.38
N ASN A 11 -10.68 6.76 56.32
CA ASN A 11 -9.25 6.61 55.98
C ASN A 11 -8.86 5.21 55.48
N THR A 12 -8.89 5.02 54.15
CA THR A 12 -7.95 4.14 53.40
C THR A 12 -7.85 4.56 51.92
N SER A 13 -6.75 5.24 51.58
CA SER A 13 -5.91 5.09 50.37
C SER A 13 -6.48 4.55 49.03
N LEU A 14 -6.11 5.26 47.95
CA LEU A 14 -5.90 4.80 46.56
C LEU A 14 -7.14 4.44 45.70
N PHE A 15 -7.48 5.34 44.76
CA PHE A 15 -7.20 5.14 43.31
C PHE A 15 -7.58 6.43 42.53
N GLU A 16 -6.63 7.34 42.33
CA GLU A 16 -6.86 8.52 41.47
C GLU A 16 -6.72 8.17 39.98
N CYS A 17 -7.68 8.61 39.17
CA CYS A 17 -7.70 8.40 37.72
C CYS A 17 -7.72 9.76 36.99
N PRO A 18 -6.55 10.33 36.61
CA PRO A 18 -6.47 11.65 36.02
C PRO A 18 -6.81 11.65 34.52
N SER A 19 -8.11 11.63 34.21
CA SER A 19 -8.58 11.93 32.85
C SER A 19 -8.54 13.45 32.60
N ARG A 20 -7.62 13.88 31.73
CA ARG A 20 -7.61 15.13 30.93
C ARG A 20 -6.21 15.36 30.33
N ARG A 21 -6.01 14.99 29.06
CA ARG A 21 -4.94 15.57 28.23
C ARG A 21 -5.60 16.40 27.14
N ALA A 22 -5.28 17.68 27.09
CA ALA A 22 -5.96 18.62 26.20
C ALA A 22 -5.55 18.40 24.73
N TYR A 23 -6.52 18.48 23.82
CA TYR A 23 -6.23 18.65 22.41
C TYR A 23 -5.57 20.02 22.19
N LYS A 24 -4.31 20.03 21.75
CA LYS A 24 -3.60 21.27 21.42
C LYS A 24 -3.96 21.67 20.00
N THR A 25 -4.88 22.63 19.85
CA THR A 25 -5.12 23.31 18.57
C THR A 25 -3.80 23.90 18.08
N LEU A 26 -3.40 23.56 16.85
CA LEU A 26 -2.26 24.19 16.20
C LEU A 26 -2.71 25.53 15.62
N CYS A 27 -2.09 26.62 16.07
CA CYS A 27 -2.35 27.96 15.56
C CYS A 27 -1.73 28.14 14.17
N HIS A 28 -2.23 29.11 13.42
CA HIS A 28 -1.94 29.22 11.98
C HIS A 28 -0.57 29.85 11.65
N GLU A 29 0.19 30.29 12.66
CA GLU A 29 1.29 31.26 12.55
C GLU A 29 2.70 30.61 12.60
N ASP A 30 2.81 29.31 12.90
CA ASP A 30 4.08 28.57 12.99
C ASP A 30 4.61 28.07 11.61
N LEU A 31 3.98 28.46 10.49
CA LEU A 31 4.23 27.85 9.16
C LEU A 31 5.15 28.65 8.22
N ASP A 32 5.36 29.95 8.45
CA ASP A 32 5.96 30.83 7.43
C ASP A 32 7.50 30.90 7.44
N VAL A 33 8.16 30.39 8.49
CA VAL A 33 9.62 30.56 8.69
C VAL A 33 10.48 29.57 7.89
N ASP A 34 9.95 28.40 7.52
CA ASP A 34 10.73 27.35 6.83
C ASP A 34 10.73 27.49 5.29
N ILE A 35 9.86 28.32 4.73
CA ILE A 35 9.72 28.49 3.27
C ILE A 35 10.98 29.11 2.63
N GLU A 36 11.63 30.08 3.30
CA GLU A 36 12.83 30.75 2.78
C GLU A 36 14.09 29.87 2.73
N LYS A 37 14.14 28.76 3.48
CA LYS A 37 15.30 27.84 3.44
C LYS A 37 15.21 26.83 2.31
N ALA A 38 14.00 26.47 1.87
CA ALA A 38 13.80 25.52 0.77
C ALA A 38 14.24 26.08 -0.60
N THR A 39 14.16 27.40 -0.80
CA THR A 39 14.35 28.06 -2.11
C THR A 39 15.79 28.11 -2.62
N LYS A 40 16.80 27.77 -1.79
CA LYS A 40 18.23 27.80 -2.17
C LYS A 40 18.87 26.44 -2.47
N ALA A 41 18.16 25.33 -2.27
CA ALA A 41 18.69 23.98 -2.53
C ALA A 41 18.25 23.38 -3.88
N ASN A 42 17.15 23.88 -4.48
CA ASN A 42 16.40 23.15 -5.50
C ASN A 42 16.80 23.52 -6.95
N GLN A 43 18.08 23.39 -7.30
CA GLN A 43 18.61 23.58 -8.66
C GLN A 43 19.16 22.29 -9.31
N THR A 44 18.54 21.15 -9.02
CA THR A 44 18.80 19.89 -9.74
C THR A 44 17.50 19.11 -9.93
N ALA A 45 17.37 18.44 -11.08
CA ALA A 45 16.16 17.73 -11.51
C ALA A 45 14.90 18.60 -11.61
N ALA A 46 14.74 19.28 -12.76
CA ALA A 46 13.42 19.67 -13.24
C ALA A 46 12.61 18.40 -13.58
N ALA A 47 11.91 17.84 -12.59
CA ALA A 47 10.95 16.78 -12.81
C ALA A 47 9.89 17.25 -13.82
N SER A 48 9.52 16.39 -14.76
CA SER A 48 8.43 16.67 -15.71
C SER A 48 7.10 16.68 -14.95
N ASP A 49 6.73 17.86 -14.46
CA ASP A 49 5.52 18.14 -13.70
C ASP A 49 4.29 18.10 -14.64
N PHE A 50 4.01 16.90 -15.19
CA PHE A 50 2.92 16.65 -16.13
C PHE A 50 1.59 17.13 -15.54
N LEU A 51 0.88 17.96 -16.30
CA LEU A 51 -0.38 18.55 -15.90
C LEU A 51 -1.53 17.66 -16.41
N TYR A 52 -2.15 16.95 -15.48
CA TYR A 52 -3.32 16.12 -15.70
C TYR A 52 -4.58 16.96 -15.41
N ILE A 53 -5.59 16.83 -16.27
CA ILE A 53 -6.95 17.28 -15.98
C ILE A 53 -7.77 16.01 -15.73
N VAL A 54 -8.30 15.86 -14.52
CA VAL A 54 -9.10 14.70 -14.12
C VAL A 54 -10.51 15.14 -13.75
N ARG A 55 -11.54 14.44 -14.24
CA ARG A 55 -12.94 14.85 -14.06
C ARG A 55 -13.78 13.72 -13.50
N GLY A 56 -14.74 14.05 -12.63
CA GLY A 56 -15.65 13.05 -12.07
C GLY A 56 -16.57 12.41 -13.14
N GLU A 57 -16.85 13.12 -14.24
CA GLU A 57 -17.60 12.58 -15.38
C GLU A 57 -16.88 11.37 -16.02
N ASP A 58 -15.54 11.38 -16.08
CA ASP A 58 -14.72 10.30 -16.66
C ASP A 58 -14.84 8.97 -15.89
N ILE A 59 -15.32 9.03 -14.64
CA ILE A 59 -15.50 7.89 -13.72
C ILE A 59 -16.96 7.67 -13.31
N ASN A 60 -17.92 8.40 -13.90
CA ASN A 60 -19.36 8.38 -13.56
C ASN A 60 -19.67 8.82 -12.12
N ASP A 61 -18.90 9.78 -11.59
CA ASP A 61 -19.14 10.46 -10.30
C ASP A 61 -19.61 11.92 -10.54
N VAL A 62 -19.67 12.75 -9.50
CA VAL A 62 -20.07 14.18 -9.58
C VAL A 62 -19.20 14.92 -10.62
N PRO A 63 -19.76 15.75 -11.53
CA PRO A 63 -19.03 16.40 -12.63
C PRO A 63 -18.17 17.59 -12.16
N THR A 64 -17.20 17.31 -11.31
CA THR A 64 -16.08 18.18 -10.95
C THR A 64 -14.92 18.02 -11.92
N SER A 65 -14.01 18.99 -11.93
CA SER A 65 -12.76 18.94 -12.70
C SER A 65 -11.62 19.46 -11.82
N TYR A 66 -10.50 18.74 -11.81
CA TYR A 66 -9.30 19.10 -11.05
C TYR A 66 -8.08 19.15 -11.97
N VAL A 67 -7.23 20.15 -11.77
CA VAL A 67 -5.90 20.23 -12.39
C VAL A 67 -4.89 19.66 -11.39
N VAL A 68 -4.16 18.63 -11.79
CA VAL A 68 -3.26 17.86 -10.91
C VAL A 68 -1.89 17.75 -11.57
N ASN A 69 -0.83 18.07 -10.83
CA ASN A 69 0.56 17.87 -11.23
C ASN A 69 1.36 17.16 -10.11
N GLY A 70 2.57 16.71 -10.41
CA GLY A 70 3.46 16.06 -9.44
C GLY A 70 3.11 14.61 -9.07
N ILE A 71 2.14 13.99 -9.77
CA ILE A 71 1.84 12.56 -9.70
C ILE A 71 2.93 11.80 -10.45
N LYS A 72 3.49 10.73 -9.87
CA LYS A 72 4.51 9.91 -10.53
C LYS A 72 3.89 8.98 -11.59
N PRO A 73 4.64 8.51 -12.62
CA PRO A 73 4.09 7.67 -13.69
C PRO A 73 3.41 6.35 -13.26
N HIS A 74 3.77 5.79 -12.10
CA HIS A 74 3.19 4.58 -11.53
C HIS A 74 2.07 4.85 -10.50
N GLU A 75 1.81 6.11 -10.16
CA GLU A 75 0.81 6.50 -9.17
C GLU A 75 -0.54 6.83 -9.82
N PHE A 76 -1.62 6.58 -9.07
CA PHE A 76 -2.97 6.95 -9.49
C PHE A 76 -3.46 8.16 -8.67
N PRO A 77 -4.01 9.21 -9.32
CA PRO A 77 -4.48 10.41 -8.62
C PRO A 77 -5.78 10.19 -7.84
N VAL A 78 -5.81 10.70 -6.62
CA VAL A 78 -7.01 10.82 -5.77
C VAL A 78 -7.08 12.24 -5.23
N ILE A 79 -8.15 12.98 -5.56
CA ILE A 79 -8.29 14.39 -5.22
C ILE A 79 -9.77 14.81 -5.15
N GLY A 80 -10.19 15.37 -4.02
CA GLY A 80 -11.57 15.86 -3.84
C GLY A 80 -12.60 14.77 -4.09
N THR A 81 -13.45 14.95 -5.10
CA THR A 81 -14.42 13.93 -5.55
C THR A 81 -13.81 12.87 -6.48
N TYR A 82 -12.66 13.13 -7.10
CA TYR A 82 -12.06 12.23 -8.07
C TYR A 82 -11.23 11.13 -7.40
N VAL A 83 -11.49 9.89 -7.80
CA VAL A 83 -10.70 8.71 -7.48
C VAL A 83 -10.45 7.98 -8.80
N ASP A 84 -9.19 7.85 -9.22
CA ASP A 84 -8.86 7.12 -10.45
C ASP A 84 -9.48 5.72 -10.42
N LYS A 85 -10.11 5.31 -11.53
CA LYS A 85 -10.81 4.01 -11.68
C LYS A 85 -9.93 2.79 -11.34
N ARG A 86 -8.61 2.93 -11.38
CA ARG A 86 -7.64 1.90 -10.98
C ARG A 86 -7.49 1.77 -9.46
N VAL A 87 -7.90 2.75 -8.65
CA VAL A 87 -7.88 2.69 -7.18
C VAL A 87 -9.05 1.83 -6.66
N VAL A 88 -8.92 0.53 -6.88
CA VAL A 88 -9.93 -0.49 -6.55
C VAL A 88 -9.69 -1.05 -5.13
N PRO A 89 -10.72 -1.08 -4.25
CA PRO A 89 -10.62 -1.73 -2.95
C PRO A 89 -10.29 -3.24 -3.04
N GLY A 90 -9.59 -3.75 -2.04
CA GLY A 90 -9.08 -5.11 -1.93
C GLY A 90 -7.66 -5.28 -2.43
N PHE A 91 -7.10 -4.32 -3.17
CA PHE A 91 -5.70 -4.31 -3.60
C PHE A 91 -4.85 -3.48 -2.62
N ARG A 92 -3.53 -3.70 -2.59
CA ARG A 92 -2.60 -2.91 -1.76
C ARG A 92 -2.10 -1.67 -2.49
N TYR A 93 -1.94 -0.58 -1.74
CA TYR A 93 -1.33 0.65 -2.23
C TYR A 93 -0.42 1.28 -1.16
N ILE A 94 0.59 2.02 -1.62
CA ILE A 94 1.32 3.01 -0.83
C ILE A 94 0.74 4.39 -1.21
N VAL A 95 0.41 5.22 -0.22
CA VAL A 95 -0.21 6.53 -0.44
C VAL A 95 0.79 7.65 -0.15
N ARG A 96 1.14 8.42 -1.19
CA ARG A 96 1.94 9.63 -1.08
C ARG A 96 1.04 10.87 -1.05
N VAL A 97 1.36 11.84 -0.21
CA VAL A 97 0.75 13.17 -0.24
C VAL A 97 1.33 13.92 -1.45
N ASN A 98 0.48 14.32 -2.40
CA ASN A 98 0.95 14.78 -3.70
C ASN A 98 1.84 16.04 -3.59
N ARG A 99 2.77 16.19 -4.53
CA ARG A 99 3.84 17.21 -4.57
C ARG A 99 4.76 17.24 -3.33
N THR A 100 4.72 16.22 -2.48
CA THR A 100 5.65 16.05 -1.33
C THR A 100 6.35 14.69 -1.35
N SER A 101 7.36 14.53 -0.49
CA SER A 101 7.98 13.25 -0.13
C SER A 101 7.26 12.53 1.03
N ARG A 102 6.19 13.10 1.60
CA ARG A 102 5.46 12.52 2.73
C ARG A 102 4.53 11.40 2.27
N PHE A 103 4.63 10.25 2.93
CA PHE A 103 3.69 9.14 2.79
C PHE A 103 2.75 9.08 3.99
N LEU A 104 1.53 8.58 3.77
CA LEU A 104 0.61 8.24 4.86
C LEU A 104 0.97 6.87 5.45
N PHE A 105 0.48 6.59 6.66
CA PHE A 105 0.62 5.30 7.35
C PHE A 105 2.06 4.76 7.49
N GLY A 106 3.06 5.65 7.42
CA GLY A 106 4.48 5.30 7.45
C GLY A 106 5.03 4.75 6.13
N GLY A 107 4.36 4.97 4.99
CA GLY A 107 4.76 4.41 3.69
C GLY A 107 4.47 2.91 3.54
N ARG A 108 3.75 2.30 4.49
CA ARG A 108 3.43 0.87 4.47
C ARG A 108 2.43 0.54 3.34
N PRO A 109 2.61 -0.57 2.61
CA PRO A 109 1.67 -1.02 1.58
C PRO A 109 0.44 -1.70 2.21
N LEU A 110 -0.64 -0.95 2.38
CA LEU A 110 -1.86 -1.43 3.03
C LEU A 110 -2.94 -1.80 1.99
N HIS A 111 -3.75 -2.83 2.29
CA HIS A 111 -4.97 -3.10 1.52
C HIS A 111 -5.96 -1.94 1.69
N LEU A 112 -6.45 -1.39 0.58
CA LEU A 112 -7.57 -0.45 0.56
C LEU A 112 -8.87 -1.21 0.86
N GLU A 113 -9.54 -0.95 1.97
CA GLU A 113 -10.77 -1.68 2.34
C GLU A 113 -12.02 -1.03 1.77
N SER A 114 -12.09 0.31 1.72
CA SER A 114 -13.21 1.03 1.11
C SER A 114 -12.87 2.44 0.61
N VAL A 115 -13.65 2.88 -0.36
CA VAL A 115 -13.76 4.28 -0.81
C VAL A 115 -15.17 4.76 -0.47
N GLY A 116 -15.28 5.75 0.41
CA GLY A 116 -16.55 6.29 0.88
C GLY A 116 -17.32 7.06 -0.20
N ARG A 117 -18.65 7.08 -0.08
CA ARG A 117 -19.53 7.94 -0.88
C ARG A 117 -19.55 9.38 -0.35
N GLY A 118 -20.01 10.31 -1.17
CA GLY A 118 -20.10 11.75 -0.84
C GLY A 118 -19.16 12.59 -1.70
N TYR A 119 -18.89 13.82 -1.25
CA TYR A 119 -17.95 14.74 -1.92
C TYR A 119 -16.50 14.41 -1.52
N GLY A 120 -16.13 14.67 -0.27
CA GLY A 120 -14.92 14.10 0.33
C GLY A 120 -15.08 12.60 0.53
N LYS A 121 -14.39 11.79 -0.28
CA LYS A 121 -14.44 10.33 -0.20
C LYS A 121 -13.58 9.89 1.00
N ARG A 122 -14.19 9.28 2.03
CA ARG A 122 -13.42 8.65 3.12
C ARG A 122 -12.69 7.42 2.57
N ILE A 123 -11.38 7.53 2.37
CA ILE A 123 -10.52 6.41 1.96
C ILE A 123 -10.12 5.65 3.23
N THR A 124 -10.43 4.36 3.31
CA THR A 124 -10.15 3.52 4.50
C THR A 124 -9.31 2.31 4.10
N PHE A 125 -8.16 2.16 4.76
CA PHE A 125 -7.23 1.05 4.61
C PHE A 125 -7.34 0.08 5.79
N GLU A 126 -6.72 -1.09 5.65
CA GLU A 126 -6.76 -2.14 6.68
C GLU A 126 -6.22 -1.66 8.03
N ALA A 127 -6.87 -2.11 9.10
CA ALA A 127 -6.49 -1.79 10.47
C ALA A 127 -5.05 -2.27 10.80
N PRO A 128 -4.33 -1.57 11.69
CA PRO A 128 -3.08 -2.08 12.23
C PRO A 128 -3.32 -3.39 13.01
N PRO A 129 -2.31 -4.26 13.18
CA PRO A 129 -2.46 -5.50 13.95
C PRO A 129 -3.06 -5.26 15.34
N GLY A 130 -4.20 -5.89 15.64
CA GLY A 130 -4.96 -5.72 16.87
C GLY A 130 -6.00 -4.58 16.85
N GLY A 131 -5.84 -3.55 16.00
CA GLY A 131 -6.69 -2.36 15.94
C GLY A 131 -8.05 -2.52 15.27
N LEU A 132 -8.71 -3.69 15.39
CA LEU A 132 -9.98 -3.97 14.70
C LEU A 132 -11.13 -3.04 15.11
N ASN A 133 -11.11 -2.53 16.34
CA ASN A 133 -12.09 -1.56 16.85
C ASN A 133 -11.61 -0.10 16.72
N GLU A 134 -10.32 0.11 16.43
CA GLU A 134 -9.61 1.39 16.49
C GLU A 134 -8.74 1.53 15.23
N ASN A 135 -9.40 1.70 14.08
CA ASN A 135 -8.74 1.82 12.79
C ASN A 135 -8.57 3.29 12.38
N ASP A 136 -7.39 3.84 12.67
CA ASP A 136 -6.95 5.18 12.24
C ASP A 136 -6.33 5.22 10.83
N ASN A 137 -6.28 4.09 10.09
CA ASN A 137 -5.74 4.06 8.73
C ASN A 137 -6.76 4.59 7.69
N PHE A 138 -7.25 5.81 7.89
CA PHE A 138 -8.16 6.49 6.94
C PHE A 138 -7.85 7.98 6.78
N PHE A 139 -8.37 8.57 5.70
CA PHE A 139 -8.37 10.02 5.45
C PHE A 139 -9.54 10.38 4.51
N TYR A 140 -9.72 11.67 4.21
CA TYR A 140 -10.66 12.13 3.19
C TYR A 140 -9.91 12.69 1.98
N SER A 141 -10.34 12.35 0.77
CA SER A 141 -9.67 12.70 -0.49
C SER A 141 -9.59 14.22 -0.77
N ASP A 142 -10.35 15.03 -0.06
CA ASP A 142 -10.36 16.51 -0.09
C ASP A 142 -9.49 17.17 0.99
N THR A 143 -8.90 16.41 1.93
CA THR A 143 -8.10 16.95 3.05
C THR A 143 -6.82 17.67 2.60
N ILE A 144 -6.30 17.34 1.41
CA ILE A 144 -5.13 18.00 0.81
C ILE A 144 -5.54 18.53 -0.56
N ALA A 145 -5.39 19.84 -0.78
CA ALA A 145 -5.82 20.52 -2.01
C ALA A 145 -5.09 20.04 -3.28
N GLN A 146 -3.89 19.48 -3.14
CA GLN A 146 -3.11 18.88 -4.23
C GLN A 146 -3.42 17.39 -4.45
N GLY A 147 -4.24 16.78 -3.59
CA GLY A 147 -4.57 15.36 -3.62
C GLY A 147 -3.43 14.43 -3.18
N TYR A 148 -3.52 13.18 -3.66
CA TYR A 148 -2.68 12.05 -3.28
C TYR A 148 -2.30 11.22 -4.51
N GLY A 149 -1.11 10.61 -4.46
CA GLY A 149 -0.67 9.59 -5.42
C GLY A 149 -0.73 8.20 -4.78
N PHE A 150 -1.41 7.26 -5.43
CA PHE A 150 -1.54 5.87 -4.97
C PHE A 150 -0.64 4.97 -5.83
N ALA A 151 0.49 4.50 -5.29
CA ALA A 151 1.34 3.51 -5.94
C ALA A 151 0.81 2.09 -5.65
N PRO A 152 0.51 1.25 -6.65
CA PRO A 152 -0.02 -0.10 -6.44
C PRO A 152 1.09 -1.08 -6.02
N VAL A 153 0.76 -2.10 -5.20
CA VAL A 153 1.75 -3.07 -4.71
C VAL A 153 1.26 -4.51 -4.86
N ALA A 154 2.03 -5.32 -5.61
CA ALA A 154 1.78 -6.75 -5.79
C ALA A 154 2.60 -7.64 -4.84
N VAL A 155 3.88 -7.31 -4.65
CA VAL A 155 4.86 -8.08 -3.85
C VAL A 155 5.68 -7.20 -2.92
N GLN A 156 6.29 -7.80 -1.91
CA GLN A 156 7.16 -7.14 -0.93
C GLN A 156 8.45 -7.92 -0.71
N VAL A 157 9.46 -7.28 -0.11
CA VAL A 157 10.66 -7.98 0.39
C VAL A 157 10.24 -9.03 1.43
N GLY A 158 10.86 -10.20 1.37
CA GLY A 158 10.52 -11.35 2.21
C GLY A 158 9.39 -12.24 1.67
N ASP A 159 8.66 -11.83 0.62
CA ASP A 159 7.73 -12.74 -0.07
C ASP A 159 8.49 -13.95 -0.65
N ARG A 160 7.93 -15.14 -0.46
CA ARG A 160 8.53 -16.41 -0.91
C ARG A 160 7.73 -17.00 -2.05
N PHE A 161 8.44 -17.57 -3.01
CA PHE A 161 7.87 -18.13 -4.22
C PHE A 161 8.46 -19.50 -4.54
N ARG A 162 7.61 -20.37 -5.06
CA ARG A 162 8.03 -21.56 -5.79
C ARG A 162 8.27 -21.22 -7.24
N VAL A 163 9.39 -21.67 -7.79
CA VAL A 163 9.70 -21.61 -9.21
C VAL A 163 9.10 -22.84 -9.89
N GLN A 164 8.27 -22.61 -10.90
CA GLN A 164 7.74 -23.64 -11.80
C GLN A 164 8.20 -23.36 -13.23
N ASP A 165 8.44 -24.39 -14.02
CA ASP A 165 8.71 -24.24 -15.45
C ASP A 165 7.43 -24.28 -16.30
N SER A 166 7.58 -24.30 -17.63
CA SER A 166 6.48 -24.33 -18.59
C SER A 166 5.62 -25.60 -18.54
N GLU A 167 6.08 -26.67 -17.89
CA GLU A 167 5.28 -27.89 -17.65
C GLU A 167 4.52 -27.81 -16.32
N GLY A 168 4.84 -26.83 -15.47
CA GLY A 168 4.33 -26.68 -14.10
C GLY A 168 5.19 -27.39 -13.04
N GLU A 169 6.32 -28.00 -13.43
CA GLU A 169 7.15 -28.83 -12.55
C GLU A 169 7.95 -27.98 -11.54
N GLU A 170 8.01 -28.46 -10.29
CA GLU A 170 8.58 -27.71 -9.17
C GLU A 170 10.11 -27.68 -9.23
N CYS A 171 10.64 -26.53 -9.68
CA CYS A 171 12.06 -26.35 -10.00
C CYS A 171 12.93 -25.92 -8.82
N GLY A 172 12.34 -25.26 -7.82
CA GLY A 172 13.03 -24.75 -6.64
C GLY A 172 12.20 -23.69 -5.91
N ASP A 173 12.71 -23.17 -4.81
CA ASP A 173 12.06 -22.12 -4.02
C ASP A 173 13.01 -20.91 -3.87
N LEU A 174 12.46 -19.69 -3.91
CA LEU A 174 13.19 -18.43 -3.73
C LEU A 174 12.48 -17.46 -2.79
N VAL A 175 13.21 -16.43 -2.36
CA VAL A 175 12.71 -15.28 -1.59
C VAL A 175 13.05 -13.97 -2.31
N LEU A 176 12.15 -12.99 -2.25
CA LEU A 176 12.39 -11.64 -2.74
C LEU A 176 13.28 -10.88 -1.75
N ASP A 177 14.44 -10.44 -2.24
CA ASP A 177 15.53 -9.82 -1.47
C ASP A 177 15.44 -8.28 -1.49
N GLU A 178 15.10 -7.71 -2.65
CA GLU A 178 15.12 -6.26 -2.90
C GLU A 178 14.16 -5.92 -4.05
N ILE A 179 13.30 -4.90 -3.89
CA ILE A 179 12.48 -4.37 -4.99
C ILE A 179 13.31 -3.35 -5.78
N LEU A 180 13.33 -3.45 -7.10
CA LEU A 180 14.09 -2.56 -7.98
C LEU A 180 13.16 -1.54 -8.64
N GLY A 181 13.10 -0.34 -8.06
CA GLY A 181 12.24 0.74 -8.56
C GLY A 181 10.78 0.58 -8.12
N GLU A 182 9.85 1.01 -8.97
CA GLU A 182 8.46 1.29 -8.59
C GLU A 182 7.50 0.34 -9.34
N GLN A 183 6.59 -0.30 -8.62
CA GLN A 183 5.67 -1.30 -9.19
C GLN A 183 4.58 -0.61 -10.03
N THR A 184 4.42 -1.02 -11.29
CA THR A 184 3.61 -0.28 -12.28
C THR A 184 2.52 -1.16 -12.88
N GLU A 185 1.26 -0.70 -12.86
CA GLU A 185 0.13 -1.44 -13.43
C GLU A 185 0.15 -1.42 -14.97
N VAL A 186 0.10 -2.62 -15.56
CA VAL A 186 0.11 -2.88 -17.00
C VAL A 186 -1.30 -3.10 -17.54
N SER A 187 -2.13 -3.84 -16.81
CA SER A 187 -3.54 -4.12 -17.15
C SER A 187 -4.40 -4.23 -15.90
N GLY A 188 -5.72 -4.04 -16.05
CA GLY A 188 -6.66 -3.93 -14.94
C GLY A 188 -8.10 -4.10 -15.42
N ASP A 189 -8.59 -5.34 -15.35
CA ASP A 189 -9.81 -5.78 -16.04
C ASP A 189 -10.74 -6.60 -15.14
N VAL A 190 -12.03 -6.63 -15.51
CA VAL A 190 -13.02 -7.53 -14.88
C VAL A 190 -13.20 -8.76 -15.76
N ARG A 191 -12.79 -9.92 -15.24
CA ARG A 191 -12.93 -11.22 -15.89
C ARG A 191 -14.42 -11.54 -16.11
N LYS A 192 -14.82 -11.84 -17.34
CA LYS A 192 -16.24 -11.92 -17.74
C LYS A 192 -16.94 -13.17 -17.20
N GLU A 193 -16.17 -14.22 -16.97
CA GLU A 193 -16.66 -15.56 -16.61
C GLU A 193 -17.15 -15.64 -15.16
N ASP A 194 -16.50 -14.94 -14.22
CA ASP A 194 -16.82 -14.96 -12.79
C ASP A 194 -16.97 -13.56 -12.14
N GLY A 195 -16.60 -12.50 -12.85
CA GLY A 195 -16.56 -11.13 -12.31
C GLY A 195 -15.40 -10.86 -11.36
N ALA A 196 -14.33 -11.67 -11.37
CA ALA A 196 -13.12 -11.37 -10.64
C ALA A 196 -12.38 -10.16 -11.25
N ILE A 197 -11.83 -9.29 -10.41
CA ILE A 197 -11.00 -8.19 -10.86
C ILE A 197 -9.56 -8.71 -10.94
N VAL A 198 -8.97 -8.64 -12.12
CA VAL A 198 -7.59 -9.05 -12.39
C VAL A 198 -6.75 -7.80 -12.64
N LYS A 199 -5.55 -7.76 -12.06
CA LYS A 199 -4.54 -6.75 -12.38
C LYS A 199 -3.22 -7.42 -12.70
N GLU A 200 -2.51 -6.85 -13.67
CA GLU A 200 -1.14 -7.22 -13.99
C GLU A 200 -0.22 -6.05 -13.66
N ILE A 201 0.80 -6.30 -12.84
CA ILE A 201 1.72 -5.28 -12.35
C ILE A 201 3.14 -5.68 -12.71
N ALA A 202 3.87 -4.80 -13.41
CA ALA A 202 5.28 -4.96 -13.71
C ALA A 202 6.10 -4.73 -12.44
N VAL A 203 7.02 -5.66 -12.16
CA VAL A 203 7.93 -5.63 -11.01
C VAL A 203 9.31 -6.13 -11.41
N ASP A 204 10.32 -5.30 -11.19
CA ASP A 204 11.72 -5.72 -11.17
C ASP A 204 12.15 -5.94 -9.71
N PHE A 205 12.96 -6.97 -9.47
CA PHE A 205 13.46 -7.30 -8.13
C PHE A 205 14.75 -8.13 -8.18
N HIS A 206 15.49 -8.12 -7.08
CA HIS A 206 16.45 -9.19 -6.80
C HIS A 206 15.80 -10.29 -5.96
N ALA A 207 16.16 -11.53 -6.27
CA ALA A 207 15.74 -12.72 -5.56
C ALA A 207 16.96 -13.54 -5.11
N ARG A 208 16.74 -14.33 -4.06
CA ARG A 208 17.70 -15.29 -3.51
C ARG A 208 17.08 -16.67 -3.50
N PHE A 209 17.79 -17.66 -4.03
CA PHE A 209 17.32 -19.04 -3.97
C PHE A 209 17.46 -19.61 -2.55
N LEU A 210 16.47 -20.43 -2.17
CA LEU A 210 16.42 -21.19 -0.93
C LEU A 210 16.73 -22.68 -1.20
N CYS A 211 16.22 -23.21 -2.31
CA CYS A 211 16.56 -24.53 -2.84
C CYS A 211 16.37 -24.57 -4.36
N VAL A 212 17.04 -25.50 -5.04
CA VAL A 212 16.92 -25.72 -6.50
C VAL A 212 17.06 -27.21 -6.83
N ASN A 213 16.42 -27.64 -7.91
CA ASN A 213 16.59 -28.96 -8.51
C ASN A 213 17.50 -28.89 -9.76
N ASN A 214 17.78 -30.05 -10.36
CA ASN A 214 18.68 -30.16 -11.51
C ASN A 214 18.22 -29.34 -12.74
N ARG A 215 16.91 -29.21 -13.01
CA ARG A 215 16.37 -28.41 -14.14
C ARG A 215 16.76 -26.92 -14.05
N LEU A 216 17.07 -26.42 -12.86
CA LEU A 216 17.62 -25.07 -12.67
C LEU A 216 19.16 -25.05 -12.65
N LEU A 217 19.84 -26.05 -12.07
CA LEU A 217 21.30 -26.04 -11.99
C LEU A 217 21.98 -25.84 -13.37
N ASP A 218 21.40 -26.42 -14.43
CA ASP A 218 21.84 -26.26 -15.82
C ASP A 218 21.82 -24.81 -16.33
N ARG A 219 21.09 -23.89 -15.68
CA ARG A 219 21.02 -22.45 -16.02
C ARG A 219 22.21 -21.63 -15.50
N GLN A 220 23.12 -22.23 -14.72
CA GLN A 220 24.37 -21.58 -14.23
C GLN A 220 24.16 -20.22 -13.54
N LEU A 221 23.09 -20.07 -12.75
CA LEU A 221 22.70 -18.79 -12.16
C LEU A 221 23.57 -18.39 -10.95
N VAL A 222 23.61 -17.09 -10.68
CA VAL A 222 24.23 -16.51 -9.47
C VAL A 222 23.26 -16.67 -8.29
N TRP A 223 23.17 -17.89 -7.76
CA TRP A 223 22.15 -18.35 -6.78
C TRP A 223 21.94 -17.42 -5.57
N ASN A 224 22.99 -16.72 -5.15
CA ASN A 224 23.00 -15.82 -4.00
C ASN A 224 22.43 -14.42 -4.28
N LYS A 225 22.25 -13.99 -5.55
CA LYS A 225 21.48 -12.79 -5.94
C LYS A 225 21.20 -12.79 -7.45
N VAL A 226 19.96 -13.03 -7.86
CA VAL A 226 19.52 -12.99 -9.27
C VAL A 226 18.56 -11.82 -9.48
N ARG A 227 18.78 -10.99 -10.51
CA ARG A 227 17.80 -10.00 -10.97
C ARG A 227 16.73 -10.67 -11.81
N LEU A 228 15.47 -10.44 -11.46
CA LEU A 228 14.29 -10.91 -12.17
C LEU A 228 13.40 -9.73 -12.56
N SER A 229 12.77 -9.85 -13.72
CA SER A 229 11.79 -8.93 -14.27
C SER A 229 10.52 -9.71 -14.55
N ALA A 230 9.37 -9.19 -14.08
CA ALA A 230 8.17 -10.01 -14.02
C ALA A 230 6.86 -9.22 -14.16
N THR A 231 5.82 -9.92 -14.58
CA THR A 231 4.43 -9.46 -14.52
C THR A 231 3.69 -10.21 -13.41
N ALA A 232 3.44 -9.55 -12.29
CA ALA A 232 2.70 -10.09 -11.15
C ALA A 232 1.19 -10.02 -11.40
N ARG A 233 0.49 -11.16 -11.34
CA ARG A 233 -0.95 -11.27 -11.58
C ARG A 233 -1.71 -11.31 -10.26
N LEU A 234 -2.34 -10.20 -9.90
CA LEU A 234 -3.24 -10.09 -8.76
C LEU A 234 -4.68 -10.41 -9.19
N VAL A 235 -5.38 -11.24 -8.41
CA VAL A 235 -6.77 -11.62 -8.64
C VAL A 235 -7.59 -11.36 -7.38
N LYS A 236 -8.65 -10.56 -7.51
CA LYS A 236 -9.70 -10.37 -6.50
C LYS A 236 -10.98 -11.06 -6.98
N PRO A 237 -11.32 -12.27 -6.45
CA PRO A 237 -12.57 -12.94 -6.78
C PRO A 237 -13.79 -12.07 -6.47
N ARG A 238 -14.88 -12.27 -7.22
CA ARG A 238 -16.15 -11.56 -6.97
C ARG A 238 -16.64 -11.80 -5.55
N GLY A 239 -16.93 -10.74 -4.82
CA GLY A 239 -17.36 -10.80 -3.41
C GLY A 239 -16.24 -11.00 -2.38
N ALA A 240 -14.99 -11.30 -2.80
CA ALA A 240 -13.86 -11.32 -1.88
C ALA A 240 -13.52 -9.90 -1.40
N THR A 241 -13.13 -9.76 -0.13
CA THR A 241 -12.69 -8.47 0.42
C THR A 241 -11.31 -8.05 -0.13
N ARG A 242 -10.42 -9.01 -0.36
CA ARG A 242 -9.01 -8.79 -0.73
C ARG A 242 -8.63 -9.51 -2.01
N ALA A 243 -7.71 -8.89 -2.76
CA ALA A 243 -6.98 -9.51 -3.85
C ALA A 243 -5.92 -10.47 -3.29
N ARG A 244 -5.54 -11.48 -4.07
CA ARG A 244 -4.38 -12.33 -3.82
C ARG A 244 -3.48 -12.32 -5.04
N LEU A 245 -2.18 -12.50 -4.82
CA LEU A 245 -1.25 -12.84 -5.87
C LEU A 245 -1.52 -14.28 -6.32
N GLU A 246 -1.68 -14.49 -7.62
CA GLU A 246 -1.88 -15.81 -8.23
C GLU A 246 -0.52 -16.38 -8.67
N LYS A 247 0.27 -15.58 -9.39
CA LYS A 247 1.65 -15.87 -9.81
C LYS A 247 2.36 -14.62 -10.31
N LEU A 248 3.67 -14.71 -10.52
CA LEU A 248 4.42 -13.80 -11.39
C LEU A 248 4.88 -14.55 -12.65
N LEU A 249 4.74 -13.92 -13.80
CA LEU A 249 5.24 -14.40 -15.09
C LEU A 249 6.62 -13.79 -15.35
N LEU A 250 7.68 -14.59 -15.44
CA LEU A 250 9.04 -14.09 -15.63
C LEU A 250 9.32 -13.82 -17.11
N ARG A 251 9.85 -12.63 -17.39
CA ARG A 251 10.15 -12.14 -18.75
C ARG A 251 11.51 -11.43 -18.75
N ASP A 252 12.18 -11.42 -19.90
CA ASP A 252 13.36 -10.58 -20.18
C ASP A 252 14.51 -10.70 -19.14
N CYS A 253 14.60 -11.85 -18.46
CA CYS A 253 15.53 -12.14 -17.39
C CYS A 253 16.02 -13.61 -17.46
N PRO A 254 17.00 -14.05 -16.65
CA PRO A 254 17.60 -15.40 -16.75
C PRO A 254 16.64 -16.58 -16.55
N LEU A 255 15.43 -16.32 -16.01
CA LEU A 255 14.35 -17.28 -15.81
C LEU A 255 13.13 -16.98 -16.72
N ALA A 256 13.30 -16.29 -17.85
CA ALA A 256 12.21 -16.04 -18.78
C ALA A 256 11.53 -17.36 -19.21
N GLY A 257 10.19 -17.39 -19.12
CA GLY A 257 9.39 -18.59 -19.40
C GLY A 257 9.12 -19.51 -18.20
N TYR A 258 9.72 -19.23 -17.02
CA TYR A 258 9.32 -19.82 -15.75
C TYR A 258 8.24 -18.95 -15.07
N GLU A 259 7.50 -19.54 -14.15
CA GLU A 259 6.50 -18.86 -13.32
C GLU A 259 6.88 -18.91 -11.84
N LEU A 260 6.49 -17.89 -11.08
CA LEU A 260 6.65 -17.83 -9.63
C LEU A 260 5.30 -17.90 -8.93
N VAL A 261 5.05 -18.98 -8.20
CA VAL A 261 3.80 -19.19 -7.45
C VAL A 261 4.03 -18.86 -5.97
N PRO A 262 3.23 -17.98 -5.34
CA PRO A 262 3.41 -17.65 -3.92
C PRO A 262 3.07 -18.84 -3.03
N PHE A 263 3.84 -19.04 -1.95
CA PHE A 263 3.52 -20.04 -0.94
C PHE A 263 2.13 -19.78 -0.33
N SER A 264 1.30 -20.82 -0.21
CA SER A 264 0.00 -20.69 0.46
C SER A 264 0.16 -20.28 1.93
N GLY A 265 -0.80 -19.51 2.44
CA GLY A 265 -0.65 -18.57 3.58
C GLY A 265 -0.35 -19.12 4.98
N LYS A 266 0.15 -20.35 5.12
CA LYS A 266 0.79 -20.85 6.34
C LYS A 266 2.32 -20.59 6.38
N GLY A 267 2.96 -20.36 5.22
CA GLY A 267 4.42 -20.20 5.13
C GLY A 267 4.98 -18.79 5.38
N GLN A 268 4.19 -17.73 5.21
CA GLN A 268 4.66 -16.32 5.27
C GLN A 268 4.96 -15.80 6.70
N ARG A 269 4.66 -16.55 7.77
CA ARG A 269 4.60 -16.02 9.15
C ARG A 269 5.76 -16.47 10.06
N LEU A 270 6.94 -16.68 9.49
CA LEU A 270 8.12 -17.27 10.14
C LEU A 270 9.31 -16.31 10.31
N VAL A 271 9.10 -14.99 10.16
CA VAL A 271 10.17 -13.98 10.29
C VAL A 271 9.97 -13.07 11.52
N ASP A 272 8.75 -12.90 12.01
CA ASP A 272 8.41 -12.07 13.18
C ASP A 272 8.76 -12.74 14.55
N ARG A 273 9.87 -13.48 14.63
CA ARG A 273 10.26 -14.27 15.82
C ARG A 273 11.79 -14.41 16.03
N GLU A 274 12.56 -13.37 15.78
CA GLU A 274 13.96 -13.33 16.24
C GLU A 274 14.49 -11.88 16.39
N GLU A 275 13.94 -11.15 17.36
CA GLU A 275 14.60 -10.14 18.21
C GLU A 275 13.68 -9.73 19.40
#